data_AF-A0A4R1R6F9-F1
#
_entry.id   AF-A0A4R1R6F9-F1
#
_cell.length_a   1.000
_cell.length_b   1.000
_cell.length_c   1.000
_cell.angle_alpha   90.00
_cell.angle_beta   90.00
_cell.angle_gamma   90.00
#
_symmetry.space_group_name_H-M   'P 1'
#
loop_
_entity.id
_entity.type
_entity.pdbx_description
1 polymer ?
#
loop_
_entity_poly.entity_id
_entity_poly.type
_entity_poly.pdbx_seq_one_letter_code
_entity_poly.pdbx_strand_id
1 'polypeptide(L)'
;MSEVIDKNYAGTIVLKCTNCGGHLEVDKENDTAKCPFCGTSKLLIESDEVVIERIRSKTFKDVASEKIQANKELELTKLQLLNQEKIEKKLGKIRKSPLTVIIAIITIASFFAAIVAYQQKYLISAIFMGCQTLLFFVAWLMRMRVIKGAGMHLHSLSSMLAILLIIPFFMFIGVEHISYDTYVWPDNNLSAMLPKPQSNYGEIKRDTADEFNMMIGRVKEKDYNAYVEECIEKGFSLNNFRTESSYIAYNESGAELNISLSPRLKEMDISIAAHKEFYEYIWPGRGLSALLPEPVSKLGVINNETEDRFRITVAETSITEFNKYVNACIEAGFTEDMFKSEHDFYSKNLDGVKIEIEYNVNDIMEILVYIPQLLE
;
A
#
# COMPACT_ATOMS: atom_id res chain seq x y z
N MET A 1 -42.10 16.20 55.37
CA MET A 1 -42.90 17.39 55.76
C MET A 1 -44.29 17.16 55.21
N SER A 2 -45.08 16.42 55.99
CA SER A 2 -46.41 15.96 55.66
C SER A 2 -47.38 16.68 56.59
N GLU A 3 -48.04 17.70 56.09
CA GLU A 3 -49.28 18.22 56.65
C GLU A 3 -49.82 19.25 55.66
N VAL A 4 -51.15 19.38 55.62
CA VAL A 4 -51.95 20.26 54.74
C VAL A 4 -52.38 19.64 53.40
N ILE A 5 -53.05 18.49 53.50
CA ILE A 5 -54.10 18.00 52.58
C ILE A 5 -55.14 17.38 53.53
N ASP A 6 -56.42 17.64 53.55
CA ASP A 6 -57.31 18.47 52.74
C ASP A 6 -58.45 18.86 53.70
N LYS A 7 -58.99 20.08 53.55
CA LYS A 7 -60.24 20.38 54.24
C LYS A 7 -61.31 19.48 53.63
N ASN A 8 -61.94 18.70 54.49
CA ASN A 8 -63.04 17.79 54.20
C ASN A 8 -64.18 18.55 53.50
N TYR A 9 -64.13 18.65 52.17
CA TYR A 9 -65.25 19.08 51.33
C TYR A 9 -66.04 17.85 50.90
N ALA A 10 -66.56 17.12 51.89
CA ALA A 10 -67.71 16.24 51.68
C ALA A 10 -68.91 17.16 51.44
N GLY A 11 -69.05 17.63 50.20
CA GLY A 11 -70.08 18.59 49.82
C GLY A 11 -71.44 17.93 49.90
N THR A 12 -72.14 18.10 51.01
CA THR A 12 -73.54 17.69 51.16
C THR A 12 -74.45 18.52 50.25
N ILE A 13 -75.41 17.86 49.62
CA ILE A 13 -76.51 18.50 48.88
C ILE A 13 -77.79 18.41 49.72
N VAL A 14 -78.50 19.52 49.88
CA VAL A 14 -79.78 19.56 50.61
C VAL A 14 -80.91 19.33 49.61
N LEU A 15 -81.64 18.23 49.79
CA LEU A 15 -82.80 17.87 48.97
C LEU A 15 -84.08 17.88 49.83
N LYS A 16 -85.24 18.01 49.19
CA LYS A 16 -86.55 17.95 49.87
C LYS A 16 -87.24 16.64 49.54
N CYS A 17 -87.69 15.91 50.57
CA CYS A 17 -88.40 14.65 50.39
C CYS A 17 -89.76 14.90 49.73
N THR A 18 -90.03 14.24 48.61
CA THR A 18 -91.31 14.36 47.91
C THR A 18 -92.47 13.67 48.64
N ASN A 19 -92.18 12.78 49.59
CA ASN A 19 -93.22 12.03 50.33
C ASN A 19 -93.65 12.77 51.61
N CYS A 20 -92.72 13.27 52.42
CA CYS A 20 -93.03 13.94 53.68
C CYS A 20 -92.67 15.43 53.72
N GLY A 21 -92.04 15.97 52.67
CA GLY A 21 -91.63 17.37 52.60
C GLY A 21 -90.39 17.72 53.44
N GLY A 22 -89.80 16.78 54.18
CA GLY A 22 -88.63 17.02 55.03
C GLY A 22 -87.33 17.27 54.25
N HIS A 23 -86.47 18.15 54.74
CA HIS A 23 -85.16 18.43 54.15
C HIS A 23 -84.12 17.37 54.56
N LEU A 24 -83.40 16.81 53.60
CA LEU A 24 -82.37 15.79 53.81
C LEU A 24 -81.04 16.23 53.19
N GLU A 25 -79.98 16.17 53.99
CA GLU A 25 -78.60 16.34 53.54
C GLU A 25 -78.06 15.01 53.04
N VAL A 26 -77.57 14.98 51.80
CA VAL A 26 -77.04 13.76 51.17
C VAL A 26 -75.64 13.98 50.66
N ASP A 27 -74.78 12.99 50.89
CA ASP A 27 -73.44 12.93 50.33
C ASP A 27 -73.51 12.72 48.81
N LYS A 28 -72.74 13.51 48.05
CA LYS A 28 -72.67 13.46 46.58
C LYS A 28 -72.25 12.09 46.03
N GLU A 29 -71.62 11.25 46.85
CA GLU A 29 -71.17 9.91 46.44
C GLU A 29 -72.19 8.79 46.69
N ASN A 30 -73.28 9.05 47.41
CA ASN A 30 -74.33 8.06 47.66
C ASN A 30 -75.39 8.07 46.56
N ASP A 31 -75.58 6.94 45.88
CA ASP A 31 -76.59 6.82 44.80
C ASP A 31 -78.03 6.62 45.33
N THR A 32 -78.19 6.41 46.63
CA THR A 32 -79.49 6.28 47.30
C THR A 32 -79.58 7.19 48.52
N ALA A 33 -80.58 8.07 48.54
CA ALA A 33 -80.90 8.88 49.70
C ALA A 33 -82.08 8.25 50.45
N LYS A 34 -81.88 7.85 51.70
CA LYS A 34 -82.96 7.39 52.59
C LYS A 34 -83.40 8.56 53.47
N CYS A 35 -84.66 8.95 53.37
CA CYS A 35 -85.19 10.03 54.20
C CYS A 35 -85.24 9.60 55.67
N PRO A 36 -84.57 10.30 56.60
CA PRO A 36 -84.58 9.94 58.02
C PRO A 36 -85.95 10.17 58.69
N PHE A 37 -86.82 11.00 58.10
CA PHE A 37 -88.12 11.35 58.67
C PHE A 37 -89.24 10.37 58.33
N CYS A 38 -89.27 9.83 57.11
CA CYS A 38 -90.35 8.92 56.66
C CYS A 38 -89.84 7.56 56.15
N GLY A 39 -88.52 7.34 56.15
CA GLY A 39 -87.92 6.08 55.72
C GLY A 39 -87.96 5.82 54.21
N THR A 40 -88.55 6.70 53.40
CA THR A 40 -88.61 6.55 51.94
C THR A 40 -87.21 6.69 51.34
N SER A 41 -86.77 5.68 50.58
CA SER A 41 -85.52 5.70 49.82
C SER A 41 -85.79 6.02 48.36
N LYS A 42 -85.11 7.04 47.81
CA LYS A 42 -85.14 7.34 46.37
C LYS A 42 -83.72 7.26 45.80
N LEU A 43 -83.58 6.64 44.63
CA LEU A 43 -82.34 6.67 43.85
C LEU A 43 -82.10 8.11 43.37
N LEU A 44 -80.95 8.68 43.72
CA LEU A 44 -80.58 10.06 43.36
C LEU A 44 -80.24 10.24 41.87
N ILE A 45 -80.31 9.15 41.10
CA ILE A 45 -79.92 9.08 39.70
C ILE A 45 -80.91 9.85 38.79
N GLU A 46 -82.10 10.23 39.27
CA GLU A 46 -83.18 10.77 38.42
C GLU A 46 -83.24 12.30 38.25
N SER A 47 -82.35 13.12 38.84
CA SER A 47 -82.39 14.58 38.63
C SER A 47 -81.27 15.08 37.72
N ASP A 48 -81.64 15.66 36.56
CA ASP A 48 -80.73 16.13 35.50
C ASP A 48 -79.62 17.08 36.00
N GLU A 49 -79.91 17.91 37.01
CA GLU A 49 -78.94 18.84 37.61
C GLU A 49 -77.76 18.13 38.28
N VAL A 50 -78.01 17.00 38.95
CA VAL A 50 -76.97 16.20 39.64
C VAL A 50 -76.09 15.48 38.61
N VAL A 51 -76.68 15.06 37.48
CA VAL A 51 -75.94 14.43 36.36
C VAL A 51 -75.01 15.43 35.69
N ILE A 52 -75.49 16.65 35.40
CA ILE A 52 -74.69 17.72 34.78
C ILE A 52 -73.47 18.08 35.65
N GLU A 53 -73.68 18.25 36.96
CA GLU A 53 -72.58 18.63 37.85
C GLU A 53 -71.58 17.50 38.09
N ARG A 54 -72.04 16.23 38.07
CA ARG A 54 -71.19 15.04 38.11
C ARG A 54 -70.33 14.92 36.84
N ILE A 55 -70.91 15.15 35.66
CA ILE A 55 -70.16 15.19 34.38
C ILE A 55 -69.13 16.31 34.41
N ARG A 56 -69.54 17.53 34.80
CA ARG A 56 -68.65 18.69 34.90
C ARG A 56 -67.47 18.39 35.83
N SER A 57 -67.72 17.89 37.03
CA SER A 57 -66.66 17.52 37.99
C SER A 57 -65.72 16.44 37.45
N LYS A 58 -66.26 15.42 36.77
CA LYS A 58 -65.46 14.37 36.15
C LYS A 58 -64.58 14.90 35.01
N THR A 59 -65.14 15.71 34.10
CA THR A 59 -64.37 16.36 33.03
C THR A 59 -63.29 17.29 33.58
N PHE A 60 -63.56 18.07 34.64
CA PHE A 60 -62.53 18.88 35.29
C PHE A 60 -61.42 18.02 35.91
N LYS A 61 -61.76 16.87 36.52
CA LYS A 61 -60.78 15.91 37.06
C LYS A 61 -59.96 15.24 35.96
N ASP A 62 -60.58 14.86 34.84
CA ASP A 62 -59.92 14.21 33.70
C ASP A 62 -58.98 15.18 32.99
N VAL A 63 -59.41 16.42 32.71
CA VAL A 63 -58.56 17.47 32.14
C VAL A 63 -57.39 17.84 33.08
N ALA A 64 -57.65 17.87 34.39
CA ALA A 64 -56.59 18.10 35.38
C ALA A 64 -55.57 16.94 35.42
N SER A 65 -56.02 15.70 35.32
CA SER A 65 -55.14 14.52 35.33
C SER A 65 -54.31 14.40 34.04
N GLU A 66 -54.91 14.68 32.88
CA GLU A 66 -54.21 14.77 31.59
C GLU A 66 -53.14 15.86 31.59
N LYS A 67 -53.44 17.05 32.13
CA LYS A 67 -52.46 18.14 32.27
C LYS A 67 -51.29 17.74 33.16
N ILE A 68 -51.55 16.99 34.23
CA ILE A 68 -50.49 16.44 35.10
C ILE A 68 -49.65 15.41 34.34
N GLN A 69 -50.26 14.54 33.55
CA GLN A 69 -49.54 13.56 32.73
C GLN A 69 -48.68 14.23 31.65
N ALA A 70 -49.23 15.19 30.90
CA ALA A 70 -48.50 15.96 29.90
C ALA A 70 -47.30 16.71 30.51
N ASN A 71 -47.47 17.28 31.71
CA ASN A 71 -46.37 17.92 32.43
C ASN A 71 -45.28 16.91 32.85
N LYS A 72 -45.65 15.71 33.31
CA LYS A 72 -44.69 14.63 33.62
C LYS A 72 -43.93 14.16 32.38
N GLU A 73 -44.61 13.99 31.26
CA GLU A 73 -43.98 13.61 29.98
C GLU A 73 -43.03 14.69 29.47
N LEU A 74 -43.41 15.97 29.62
CA LEU A 74 -42.54 17.11 29.31
C LEU A 74 -41.31 17.14 30.20
N GLU A 75 -41.45 16.88 31.51
CA GLU A 75 -40.31 16.79 32.43
C GLU A 75 -39.40 15.61 32.10
N LEU A 76 -39.96 14.44 31.78
CA LEU A 76 -39.20 13.27 31.34
C LEU A 76 -38.40 13.59 30.06
N THR A 77 -39.04 14.25 29.09
CA THR A 77 -38.40 14.68 27.84
C THR A 77 -37.26 15.67 28.12
N LYS A 78 -37.48 16.66 29.00
CA LYS A 78 -36.43 17.60 29.43
C LYS A 78 -35.27 16.90 30.11
N LEU A 79 -35.53 15.90 30.96
CA LEU A 79 -34.50 15.08 31.61
C LEU A 79 -33.70 14.25 30.59
N GLN A 80 -34.38 13.69 29.58
CA GLN A 80 -33.72 12.97 28.48
C GLN A 80 -32.81 13.90 27.67
N LEU A 81 -33.30 15.09 27.29
CA LEU A 81 -32.51 16.12 26.59
C LEU A 81 -31.30 16.56 27.42
N LEU A 82 -31.49 16.85 28.72
CA LEU A 82 -30.38 17.19 29.63
C LEU A 82 -29.35 16.06 29.74
N ASN A 83 -29.80 14.81 29.76
CA ASN A 83 -28.90 13.66 29.77
C ASN A 83 -28.15 13.51 28.43
N GLN A 84 -28.81 13.72 27.29
CA GLN A 84 -28.17 13.76 25.98
C GLN A 84 -27.13 14.86 25.90
N GLU A 85 -27.45 16.09 26.32
CA GLU A 85 -26.49 17.19 26.38
C GLU A 85 -25.29 16.87 27.28
N LYS A 86 -25.52 16.25 28.45
CA LYS A 86 -24.44 15.81 29.34
C LYS A 86 -23.55 14.75 28.67
N ILE A 87 -24.14 13.82 27.92
CA ILE A 87 -23.43 12.79 27.17
C ILE A 87 -22.60 13.42 26.04
N GLU A 88 -23.18 14.31 25.25
CA GLU A 88 -22.49 15.06 24.18
C GLU A 88 -21.35 15.91 24.73
N LYS A 89 -21.56 16.62 25.85
CA LYS A 89 -20.49 17.37 26.54
C LYS A 89 -19.35 16.45 27.00
N LYS A 90 -19.66 15.25 27.51
CA LYS A 90 -18.64 14.25 27.90
C LYS A 90 -17.89 13.69 26.69
N LEU A 91 -18.60 13.33 25.61
CA LEU A 91 -18.03 12.87 24.35
C LEU A 91 -17.14 13.92 23.70
N GLY A 92 -17.58 15.19 23.67
CA GLY A 92 -16.80 16.32 23.18
C GLY A 92 -15.48 16.49 23.92
N LYS A 93 -15.47 16.29 25.25
CA LYS A 93 -14.23 16.27 26.06
C LYS A 93 -13.33 15.09 25.71
N ILE A 94 -13.89 13.90 25.51
CA ILE A 94 -13.13 12.69 25.12
C ILE A 94 -12.52 12.84 23.72
N ARG A 95 -13.26 13.40 22.76
CA ARG A 95 -12.80 13.65 21.38
C ARG A 95 -11.62 14.62 21.34
N LYS A 96 -11.65 15.64 22.21
CA LYS A 96 -10.57 16.62 22.36
C LYS A 96 -9.43 16.16 23.28
N SER A 97 -9.54 14.97 23.88
CA SER A 97 -8.47 14.43 24.72
C SER A 97 -7.21 14.20 23.87
N PRO A 98 -6.02 14.60 24.35
CA PRO A 98 -4.77 14.44 23.61
C PRO A 98 -4.53 12.98 23.21
N LEU A 99 -4.86 12.02 24.08
CA LEU A 99 -4.71 10.59 23.79
C LEU A 99 -5.61 10.12 22.63
N THR A 100 -6.81 10.68 22.48
CA THR A 100 -7.72 10.33 21.37
C THR A 100 -7.21 10.90 20.05
N VAL A 101 -6.69 12.12 20.09
CA VAL A 101 -6.09 12.79 18.92
C VAL A 101 -4.82 12.06 18.48
N ILE A 102 -3.94 11.70 19.41
CA ILE A 102 -2.71 10.95 19.13
C ILE A 102 -3.02 9.60 18.48
N ILE A 103 -3.97 8.81 19.02
CA ILE A 103 -4.34 7.52 18.41
C ILE A 103 -4.88 7.71 16.98
N ALA A 104 -5.70 8.73 16.75
CA ALA A 104 -6.20 9.02 15.40
C ALA A 104 -5.06 9.36 14.43
N ILE A 105 -4.11 10.20 14.85
CA ILE A 105 -2.91 10.55 14.06
C ILE A 105 -2.07 9.30 13.76
N ILE A 106 -1.80 8.47 14.77
CA ILE A 106 -1.03 7.22 14.60
C ILE A 106 -1.75 6.27 13.64
N THR A 107 -3.09 6.15 13.73
CA THR A 107 -3.88 5.32 12.81
C THR A 107 -3.68 5.76 11.37
N ILE A 108 -3.74 7.07 11.11
CA ILE A 108 -3.53 7.65 9.78
C ILE A 108 -2.08 7.43 9.33
N ALA A 109 -1.09 7.67 10.19
CA ALA A 109 0.31 7.44 9.87
C ALA A 109 0.61 5.97 9.54
N SER A 110 0.07 5.04 10.32
CA SER A 110 0.15 3.59 10.06
C SER A 110 -0.48 3.24 8.71
N PHE A 111 -1.65 3.81 8.39
CA PHE A 111 -2.27 3.56 7.08
C PHE A 111 -1.37 3.97 5.92
N PHE A 112 -0.77 5.17 5.97
CA PHE A 112 0.18 5.62 4.95
C PHE A 112 1.44 4.74 4.91
N ALA A 113 1.98 4.36 6.06
CA ALA A 113 3.13 3.47 6.12
C ALA A 113 2.84 2.09 5.50
N ALA A 114 1.62 1.56 5.63
CA ALA A 114 1.21 0.32 4.98
C ALA A 114 1.20 0.45 3.45
N ILE A 115 0.69 1.58 2.93
CA ILE A 115 0.69 1.85 1.48
C ILE A 115 2.11 1.97 0.95
N VAL A 116 2.98 2.73 1.63
CA VAL A 116 4.38 2.88 1.22
C VAL A 116 5.09 1.53 1.23
N ALA A 117 4.92 0.73 2.29
CA ALA A 117 5.49 -0.62 2.36
C ALA A 117 5.01 -1.52 1.22
N TYR A 118 3.73 -1.44 0.86
CA TYR A 118 3.17 -2.19 -0.27
C TYR A 118 3.75 -1.76 -1.62
N GLN A 119 3.87 -0.44 -1.86
CA GLN A 119 4.48 0.10 -3.08
C GLN A 119 5.93 -0.34 -3.27
N GLN A 120 6.68 -0.46 -2.17
CA GLN A 120 8.07 -0.95 -2.17
C GLN A 120 8.18 -2.49 -2.16
N LYS A 121 7.07 -3.22 -2.43
CA LYS A 121 7.02 -4.70 -2.40
C LYS A 121 7.42 -5.34 -1.06
N TYR A 122 7.39 -4.59 0.05
CA TYR A 122 7.59 -5.10 1.41
C TYR A 122 6.29 -5.70 1.97
N LEU A 123 5.82 -6.80 1.37
CA LEU A 123 4.50 -7.39 1.65
C LEU A 123 4.29 -7.74 3.13
N ILE A 124 5.30 -8.32 3.79
CA ILE A 124 5.21 -8.71 5.21
C ILE A 124 5.02 -7.47 6.09
N SER A 125 5.81 -6.41 5.86
CA SER A 125 5.67 -5.15 6.59
C SER A 125 4.34 -4.45 6.33
N ALA A 126 3.84 -4.50 5.08
CA ALA A 126 2.54 -3.97 4.73
C ALA A 126 1.40 -4.69 5.50
N ILE A 127 1.47 -6.01 5.64
CA ILE A 127 0.49 -6.80 6.42
C ILE A 127 0.51 -6.40 7.89
N PHE A 128 1.69 -6.35 8.52
CA PHE A 128 1.80 -5.94 9.93
C PHE A 128 1.22 -4.55 10.16
N MET A 129 1.53 -3.60 9.27
CA MET A 129 1.04 -2.23 9.38
C MET A 129 -0.47 -2.10 9.09
N GLY A 130 -1.01 -2.92 8.17
CA GLY A 130 -2.44 -3.02 7.91
C GLY A 130 -3.21 -3.52 9.15
N CYS A 131 -2.72 -4.60 9.78
CA CYS A 131 -3.28 -5.11 11.04
C CYS A 131 -3.20 -4.06 12.17
N GLN A 132 -2.08 -3.36 12.30
CA GLN A 132 -1.90 -2.28 13.28
C GLN A 132 -2.90 -1.14 13.07
N THR A 133 -3.11 -0.72 11.81
CA THR A 133 -4.08 0.30 11.44
C THR A 133 -5.50 -0.10 11.85
N LEU A 134 -5.89 -1.34 11.56
CA LEU A 134 -7.21 -1.87 11.93
C LEU A 134 -7.42 -1.85 13.45
N LEU A 135 -6.42 -2.29 14.23
CA LEU A 135 -6.50 -2.34 15.69
C LEU A 135 -6.58 -0.95 16.33
N PHE A 136 -5.82 0.04 15.84
CA PHE A 136 -5.94 1.41 16.33
C PHE A 136 -7.25 2.06 15.93
N PHE A 137 -7.74 1.80 14.71
CA PHE A 137 -9.03 2.30 14.26
C PHE A 137 -10.19 1.77 15.12
N VAL A 138 -10.19 0.46 15.41
CA VAL A 138 -11.17 -0.17 16.29
C VAL A 138 -11.06 0.38 17.73
N ALA A 139 -9.85 0.56 18.26
CA ALA A 139 -9.64 1.19 19.56
C ALA A 139 -10.18 2.62 19.63
N TRP A 140 -10.00 3.39 18.55
CA TRP A 140 -10.50 4.75 18.41
C TRP A 140 -12.03 4.80 18.35
N LEU A 141 -12.67 3.94 17.56
CA LEU A 141 -14.14 3.83 17.48
C LEU A 141 -14.78 3.44 18.82
N MET A 142 -14.15 2.51 19.55
CA MET A 142 -14.59 2.14 20.90
C MET A 142 -14.50 3.31 21.87
N ARG A 143 -13.41 4.09 21.83
CA ARG A 143 -13.25 5.28 22.68
C ARG A 143 -14.27 6.38 22.35
N MET A 144 -14.66 6.49 21.08
CA MET A 144 -15.73 7.38 20.62
C MET A 144 -17.14 6.87 20.93
N ARG A 145 -17.27 5.69 21.59
CA ARG A 145 -18.55 5.04 21.93
C ARG A 145 -19.48 4.79 20.73
N VAL A 146 -18.91 4.69 19.54
CA VAL A 146 -19.64 4.34 18.32
C VAL A 146 -20.09 2.87 18.38
N ILE A 147 -19.21 2.00 18.90
CA ILE A 147 -19.49 0.58 19.13
C ILE A 147 -20.07 0.40 20.53
N LYS A 148 -21.36 0.06 20.62
CA LYS A 148 -22.07 -0.18 21.90
C LYS A 148 -21.66 -1.54 22.48
N GLY A 149 -21.48 -1.62 23.79
CA GLY A 149 -21.20 -2.87 24.51
C GLY A 149 -19.72 -3.23 24.71
N ALA A 150 -18.79 -2.46 24.15
CA ALA A 150 -17.36 -2.65 24.41
C ALA A 150 -17.01 -2.18 25.84
N GLY A 151 -16.54 -3.11 26.68
CA GLY A 151 -16.06 -2.79 28.03
C GLY A 151 -14.88 -1.82 28.01
N MET A 152 -14.72 -1.05 29.08
CA MET A 152 -13.65 -0.05 29.21
C MET A 152 -12.24 -0.65 29.06
N HIS A 153 -12.05 -1.95 29.25
CA HIS A 153 -10.74 -2.59 29.07
C HIS A 153 -10.44 -3.04 27.64
N LEU A 154 -11.46 -3.17 26.78
CA LEU A 154 -11.28 -3.75 25.43
C LEU A 154 -10.52 -2.81 24.49
N HIS A 155 -10.80 -1.50 24.55
CA HIS A 155 -10.04 -0.50 23.77
C HIS A 155 -8.56 -0.43 24.18
N SER A 156 -8.27 -0.65 25.47
CA SER A 156 -6.90 -0.71 25.97
C SER A 156 -6.17 -1.94 25.42
N LEU A 157 -6.81 -3.11 25.43
CA LEU A 157 -6.22 -4.34 24.90
C LEU A 157 -5.90 -4.22 23.40
N SER A 158 -6.83 -3.69 22.60
CA SER A 158 -6.62 -3.47 21.17
C SER A 158 -5.44 -2.53 20.90
N SER A 159 -5.31 -1.47 21.71
CA SER A 159 -4.19 -0.53 21.59
C SER A 159 -2.85 -1.17 21.95
N MET A 160 -2.81 -2.03 22.98
CA MET A 160 -1.58 -2.74 23.36
C MET A 160 -1.14 -3.72 22.29
N LEU A 161 -2.08 -4.48 21.69
CA LEU A 161 -1.77 -5.39 20.61
C LEU A 161 -1.25 -4.64 19.37
N ALA A 162 -1.83 -3.48 19.04
CA ALA A 162 -1.35 -2.63 17.95
C ALA A 162 0.10 -2.15 18.18
N ILE A 163 0.45 -1.77 19.42
CA ILE A 163 1.82 -1.37 19.78
C ILE A 163 2.78 -2.55 19.66
N LEU A 164 2.35 -3.77 19.99
CA LEU A 164 3.18 -4.97 19.87
C LEU A 164 3.58 -5.25 18.41
N LEU A 165 2.71 -4.95 17.44
CA LEU A 165 2.96 -5.15 16.01
C LEU A 165 4.02 -4.19 15.42
N ILE A 166 4.42 -3.15 16.17
CA ILE A 166 5.50 -2.25 15.76
C ILE A 166 6.84 -2.99 15.67
N ILE A 167 7.08 -3.94 16.59
CA ILE A 167 8.34 -4.70 16.64
C ILE A 167 8.56 -5.54 15.37
N PRO A 168 7.63 -6.42 14.94
CA PRO A 168 7.79 -7.16 13.70
C PRO A 168 7.84 -6.24 12.47
N PHE A 169 7.10 -5.13 12.45
CA PHE A 169 7.22 -4.17 11.34
C PHE A 169 8.66 -3.68 11.16
N PHE A 170 9.33 -3.27 12.23
CA PHE A 170 10.73 -2.83 12.15
C PHE A 170 11.71 -3.98 11.86
N MET A 171 11.41 -5.22 12.26
CA MET A 171 12.25 -6.37 11.92
C MET A 171 12.20 -6.73 10.42
N PHE A 172 11.07 -6.49 9.75
CA PHE A 172 10.89 -6.86 8.34
C PHE A 172 10.96 -5.66 7.38
N ILE A 173 11.20 -4.46 7.87
CA ILE A 173 11.37 -3.27 7.01
C ILE A 173 12.56 -3.47 6.06
N GLY A 174 12.38 -3.17 4.78
CA GLY A 174 13.41 -3.36 3.76
C GLY A 174 13.56 -4.79 3.23
N VAL A 175 12.74 -5.75 3.70
CA VAL A 175 12.73 -7.11 3.12
C VAL A 175 11.81 -7.10 1.89
N GLU A 176 12.41 -6.93 0.72
CA GLU A 176 11.70 -7.06 -0.56
C GLU A 176 11.17 -8.47 -0.73
N HIS A 177 9.86 -8.58 -0.95
CA HIS A 177 9.30 -9.83 -1.41
C HIS A 177 9.45 -9.89 -2.93
N ILE A 178 10.41 -10.68 -3.40
CA ILE A 178 10.65 -10.87 -4.83
C ILE A 178 9.48 -11.71 -5.40
N SER A 179 8.64 -11.07 -6.20
CA SER A 179 7.64 -11.75 -7.03
C SER A 179 8.28 -12.07 -8.37
N TYR A 180 8.30 -13.34 -8.74
CA TYR A 180 8.78 -13.76 -10.03
C TYR A 180 7.61 -14.03 -10.97
N ASP A 181 7.66 -13.45 -12.17
CA ASP A 181 6.77 -13.82 -13.26
C ASP A 181 7.20 -15.15 -13.88
N THR A 182 6.26 -15.80 -14.55
CA THR A 182 6.56 -16.99 -15.34
C THR A 182 7.05 -16.60 -16.72
N TYR A 183 8.02 -17.34 -17.26
CA TYR A 183 8.52 -17.12 -18.61
C TYR A 183 8.27 -18.32 -19.52
N VAL A 184 8.27 -18.07 -20.83
CA VAL A 184 8.35 -19.11 -21.86
C VAL A 184 9.79 -19.15 -22.35
N TRP A 185 10.40 -20.33 -22.37
CA TRP A 185 11.77 -20.48 -22.85
C TRP A 185 11.83 -20.06 -24.32
N PRO A 186 12.72 -19.11 -24.69
CA PRO A 186 12.76 -18.60 -26.05
C PRO A 186 13.29 -19.66 -27.00
N ASP A 187 12.80 -19.65 -28.23
CA ASP A 187 13.27 -20.49 -29.33
C ASP A 187 14.09 -19.62 -30.30
N ASN A 188 15.32 -19.30 -29.91
CA ASN A 188 16.26 -18.52 -30.70
C ASN A 188 17.60 -19.26 -30.81
N ASN A 189 18.48 -18.78 -31.69
CA ASN A 189 19.75 -19.47 -31.99
C ASN A 189 20.62 -19.68 -30.74
N LEU A 190 20.65 -18.71 -29.82
CA LEU A 190 21.49 -18.74 -28.63
C LEU A 190 20.88 -19.58 -27.50
N SER A 191 19.58 -19.45 -27.25
CA SER A 191 18.86 -20.23 -26.25
C SER A 191 18.80 -21.71 -26.62
N ALA A 192 18.81 -22.05 -27.92
CA ALA A 192 18.90 -23.42 -28.41
C ALA A 192 20.24 -24.12 -28.07
N MET A 193 21.31 -23.34 -27.85
CA MET A 193 22.61 -23.86 -27.40
C MET A 193 22.59 -24.24 -25.91
N LEU A 194 21.62 -23.74 -25.15
CA LEU A 194 21.53 -23.93 -23.71
C LEU A 194 20.43 -24.94 -23.35
N PRO A 195 20.57 -25.68 -22.24
CA PRO A 195 19.46 -26.42 -21.67
C PRO A 195 18.41 -25.45 -21.11
N LYS A 196 17.15 -25.90 -20.97
CA LYS A 196 16.13 -25.10 -20.29
C LYS A 196 16.30 -25.24 -18.77
N PRO A 197 16.40 -24.15 -17.99
CA PRO A 197 16.43 -24.20 -16.53
C PRO A 197 15.20 -24.88 -15.94
N GLN A 198 15.38 -25.56 -14.80
CA GLN A 198 14.31 -26.27 -14.11
C GLN A 198 13.19 -25.33 -13.61
N SER A 199 13.54 -24.11 -13.19
CA SER A 199 12.56 -23.12 -12.74
C SER A 199 11.85 -22.46 -13.92
N ASN A 200 10.53 -22.34 -13.83
CA ASN A 200 9.71 -21.62 -14.83
C ASN A 200 9.49 -20.13 -14.46
N TYR A 201 10.24 -19.63 -13.48
CA TYR A 201 10.14 -18.26 -12.99
C TYR A 201 11.37 -17.47 -13.40
N GLY A 202 11.19 -16.26 -13.91
CA GLY A 202 12.30 -15.47 -14.47
C GLY A 202 11.85 -14.41 -15.46
N GLU A 203 12.83 -13.68 -15.99
CA GLU A 203 12.65 -12.55 -16.88
C GLU A 203 13.76 -12.52 -17.93
N ILE A 204 13.40 -12.36 -19.20
CA ILE A 204 14.35 -12.14 -20.30
C ILE A 204 14.73 -10.66 -20.28
N LYS A 205 16.02 -10.35 -20.08
CA LYS A 205 16.55 -8.97 -20.03
C LYS A 205 16.99 -8.48 -21.40
N ARG A 206 17.54 -9.38 -22.22
CA ARG A 206 18.01 -9.09 -23.59
C ARG A 206 17.85 -10.32 -24.47
N ASP A 207 17.35 -10.12 -25.67
CA ASP A 207 17.23 -11.15 -26.69
C ASP A 207 17.53 -10.51 -28.06
N THR A 208 18.74 -10.76 -28.56
CA THR A 208 19.25 -10.27 -29.83
C THR A 208 19.95 -11.41 -30.56
N ALA A 209 20.34 -11.20 -31.83
CA ALA A 209 21.07 -12.21 -32.58
C ALA A 209 22.42 -12.58 -31.95
N ASP A 210 23.09 -11.61 -31.32
CA ASP A 210 24.46 -11.76 -30.83
C ASP A 210 24.54 -11.97 -29.32
N GLU A 211 23.45 -11.71 -28.59
CA GLU A 211 23.41 -11.78 -27.13
C GLU A 211 22.03 -12.17 -26.61
N PHE A 212 22.01 -13.13 -25.69
CA PHE A 212 20.85 -13.53 -24.92
C PHE A 212 21.16 -13.46 -23.42
N ASN A 213 20.32 -12.76 -22.66
CA ASN A 213 20.46 -12.59 -21.22
C ASN A 213 19.12 -12.75 -20.50
N MET A 214 19.10 -13.53 -19.43
CA MET A 214 17.92 -13.71 -18.59
C MET A 214 18.26 -13.94 -17.12
N MET A 215 17.33 -13.56 -16.25
CA MET A 215 17.33 -13.92 -14.83
C MET A 215 16.32 -15.04 -14.58
N ILE A 216 16.74 -16.06 -13.85
CA ILE A 216 15.89 -17.16 -13.39
C ILE A 216 15.67 -17.02 -11.89
N GLY A 217 14.39 -16.98 -11.49
CA GLY A 217 13.98 -16.92 -10.10
C GLY A 217 13.81 -18.29 -9.45
N ARG A 218 13.82 -18.31 -8.11
CA ARG A 218 13.58 -19.49 -7.27
C ARG A 218 14.59 -20.62 -7.47
N VAL A 219 15.84 -20.28 -7.78
CA VAL A 219 16.92 -21.25 -8.00
C VAL A 219 17.59 -21.60 -6.67
N LYS A 220 17.71 -22.89 -6.38
CA LYS A 220 18.56 -23.39 -5.28
C LYS A 220 19.95 -23.71 -5.81
N GLU A 221 20.94 -23.69 -4.94
CA GLU A 221 22.33 -24.02 -5.28
C GLU A 221 22.48 -25.39 -5.97
N LYS A 222 21.68 -26.40 -5.55
CA LYS A 222 21.64 -27.70 -6.22
C LYS A 222 21.15 -27.59 -7.68
N ASP A 223 20.12 -26.79 -7.91
CA ASP A 223 19.51 -26.63 -9.24
C ASP A 223 20.45 -25.82 -10.16
N TYR A 224 21.15 -24.82 -9.61
CA TYR A 224 22.24 -24.10 -10.31
C TYR A 224 23.36 -25.05 -10.72
N ASN A 225 23.87 -25.86 -9.78
CA ASN A 225 24.95 -26.80 -10.08
C ASN A 225 24.54 -27.81 -11.15
N ALA A 226 23.32 -28.34 -11.08
CA ALA A 226 22.79 -29.24 -12.12
C ALA A 226 22.73 -28.54 -13.48
N TYR A 227 22.25 -27.29 -13.54
CA TYR A 227 22.19 -26.52 -14.77
C TYR A 227 23.57 -26.25 -15.39
N VAL A 228 24.59 -25.96 -14.56
CA VAL A 228 25.97 -25.80 -15.01
C VAL A 228 26.50 -27.11 -15.63
N GLU A 229 26.24 -28.26 -15.01
CA GLU A 229 26.65 -29.56 -15.59
C GLU A 229 25.93 -29.83 -16.92
N GLU A 230 24.63 -29.52 -17.05
CA GLU A 230 23.91 -29.64 -18.32
C GLU A 230 24.49 -28.71 -19.41
N CYS A 231 24.96 -27.51 -19.04
CA CYS A 231 25.64 -26.60 -19.97
C CYS A 231 27.00 -27.15 -20.43
N ILE A 232 27.73 -27.80 -19.53
CA ILE A 232 28.99 -28.51 -19.85
C ILE A 232 28.71 -29.64 -20.84
N GLU A 233 27.66 -30.44 -20.61
CA GLU A 233 27.22 -31.51 -21.53
C GLU A 233 26.78 -30.97 -22.90
N LYS A 234 26.25 -29.73 -22.93
CA LYS A 234 25.93 -29.00 -24.17
C LYS A 234 27.15 -28.43 -24.91
N GLY A 235 28.35 -28.59 -24.36
CA GLY A 235 29.62 -28.23 -25.01
C GLY A 235 30.29 -26.98 -24.45
N PHE A 236 29.69 -26.29 -23.47
CA PHE A 236 30.33 -25.14 -22.81
C PHE A 236 31.32 -25.62 -21.76
N SER A 237 32.50 -26.07 -22.21
CA SER A 237 33.55 -26.63 -21.35
C SER A 237 34.95 -26.07 -21.62
N LEU A 238 35.12 -25.34 -22.73
CA LEU A 238 36.41 -24.78 -23.15
C LEU A 238 36.75 -23.51 -22.35
N ASN A 239 38.04 -23.36 -22.01
CA ASN A 239 38.60 -22.21 -21.28
C ASN A 239 37.70 -21.72 -20.13
N ASN A 240 37.27 -22.66 -19.28
CA ASN A 240 36.26 -22.37 -18.27
C ASN A 240 36.87 -21.78 -16.98
N PHE A 241 36.07 -20.96 -16.32
CA PHE A 241 36.30 -20.44 -14.98
C PHE A 241 35.08 -20.79 -14.12
N ARG A 242 35.31 -21.39 -12.95
CA ARG A 242 34.23 -21.84 -12.04
C ARG A 242 34.50 -21.43 -10.60
N THR A 243 33.47 -20.91 -9.94
CA THR A 243 33.40 -20.71 -8.49
C THR A 243 32.12 -21.36 -7.94
N GLU A 244 31.86 -21.21 -6.65
CA GLU A 244 30.61 -21.68 -6.03
C GLU A 244 29.36 -20.99 -6.58
N SER A 245 29.51 -19.78 -7.14
CA SER A 245 28.39 -18.93 -7.58
C SER A 245 28.56 -18.33 -8.97
N SER A 246 29.57 -18.76 -9.73
CA SER A 246 29.77 -18.33 -11.11
C SER A 246 30.38 -19.42 -11.97
N TYR A 247 29.99 -19.45 -13.24
CA TYR A 247 30.55 -20.29 -14.27
C TYR A 247 30.68 -19.50 -15.57
N ILE A 248 31.89 -19.46 -16.13
CA ILE A 248 32.18 -18.86 -17.44
C ILE A 248 32.82 -19.94 -18.29
N ALA A 249 32.38 -20.13 -19.52
CA ALA A 249 32.96 -21.10 -20.44
C ALA A 249 32.63 -20.78 -21.90
N TYR A 250 33.37 -21.42 -22.80
CA TYR A 250 33.18 -21.32 -24.24
C TYR A 250 32.75 -22.67 -24.82
N ASN A 251 32.01 -22.63 -25.92
CA ASN A 251 31.74 -23.81 -26.74
C ASN A 251 32.64 -23.84 -27.99
N GLU A 252 32.55 -24.91 -28.80
CA GLU A 252 33.37 -25.08 -30.01
C GLU A 252 33.12 -24.01 -31.09
N SER A 253 31.93 -23.40 -31.11
CA SER A 253 31.64 -22.29 -32.01
C SER A 253 32.29 -20.96 -31.57
N GLY A 254 32.90 -20.93 -30.38
CA GLY A 254 33.48 -19.72 -29.79
C GLY A 254 32.47 -18.85 -29.04
N ALA A 255 31.23 -19.32 -28.85
CA ALA A 255 30.22 -18.60 -28.07
C ALA A 255 30.58 -18.64 -26.59
N GLU A 256 30.42 -17.50 -25.91
CA GLU A 256 30.74 -17.33 -24.49
C GLU A 256 29.47 -17.47 -23.65
N LEU A 257 29.51 -18.31 -22.63
CA LEU A 257 28.46 -18.48 -21.63
C LEU A 257 28.95 -17.97 -20.28
N ASN A 258 28.16 -17.13 -19.63
CA ASN A 258 28.34 -16.67 -18.26
C ASN A 258 27.07 -16.97 -17.45
N ILE A 259 27.23 -17.70 -16.35
CA ILE A 259 26.19 -18.01 -15.39
C ILE A 259 26.63 -17.50 -14.04
N SER A 260 25.73 -16.82 -13.31
CA SER A 260 25.98 -16.44 -11.92
C SER A 260 24.79 -16.74 -11.04
N LEU A 261 25.05 -17.15 -9.80
CA LEU A 261 24.06 -17.44 -8.77
C LEU A 261 24.14 -16.37 -7.69
N SER A 262 22.98 -15.84 -7.31
CA SER A 262 22.78 -15.05 -6.11
C SER A 262 22.07 -15.90 -5.05
N PRO A 263 22.79 -16.61 -4.14
CA PRO A 263 22.16 -17.54 -3.20
C PRO A 263 21.17 -16.86 -2.26
N ARG A 264 21.46 -15.61 -1.89
CA ARG A 264 20.60 -14.78 -1.03
C ARG A 264 19.24 -14.49 -1.67
N LEU A 265 19.24 -14.17 -2.97
CA LEU A 265 18.02 -13.83 -3.71
C LEU A 265 17.34 -15.08 -4.28
N LYS A 266 18.09 -16.19 -4.41
CA LYS A 266 17.69 -17.41 -5.11
C LYS A 266 17.44 -17.11 -6.59
N GLU A 267 18.36 -16.35 -7.17
CA GLU A 267 18.34 -15.92 -8.57
C GLU A 267 19.57 -16.44 -9.29
N MET A 268 19.40 -16.86 -10.53
CA MET A 268 20.49 -17.27 -11.43
C MET A 268 20.42 -16.42 -12.70
N ASP A 269 21.46 -15.64 -12.98
CA ASP A 269 21.59 -14.92 -14.24
C ASP A 269 22.32 -15.80 -15.25
N ILE A 270 21.80 -15.84 -16.47
CA ILE A 270 22.36 -16.59 -17.60
C ILE A 270 22.58 -15.58 -18.73
N SER A 271 23.80 -15.52 -19.24
CA SER A 271 24.17 -14.70 -20.38
C SER A 271 24.95 -15.55 -21.36
N ILE A 272 24.56 -15.53 -22.64
CA ILE A 272 25.32 -16.14 -23.72
C ILE A 272 25.51 -15.12 -24.84
N ALA A 273 26.73 -15.02 -25.33
CA ALA A 273 27.08 -14.19 -26.48
C ALA A 273 27.58 -15.08 -27.62
N ALA A 274 27.10 -14.82 -28.83
CA ALA A 274 27.61 -15.48 -30.03
C ALA A 274 29.10 -15.19 -30.21
N HIS A 275 29.83 -16.12 -30.83
CA HIS A 275 31.17 -15.80 -31.29
C HIS A 275 31.09 -14.68 -32.33
N LYS A 276 31.80 -13.58 -32.07
CA LYS A 276 31.95 -12.53 -33.06
C LYS A 276 33.10 -12.91 -33.98
N GLU A 277 32.76 -13.40 -35.18
CA GLU A 277 33.75 -13.57 -36.24
C GLU A 277 34.21 -12.20 -36.72
N PHE A 278 35.52 -11.99 -36.74
CA PHE A 278 36.15 -10.80 -37.27
C PHE A 278 36.83 -11.12 -38.59
N TYR A 279 36.65 -10.24 -39.57
CA TYR A 279 37.24 -10.36 -40.89
C TYR A 279 38.26 -9.25 -41.12
N GLU A 280 39.12 -9.42 -42.12
CA GLU A 280 40.03 -8.36 -42.52
C GLU A 280 39.22 -7.17 -43.08
N TYR A 281 39.35 -6.00 -42.46
CA TYR A 281 38.69 -4.77 -42.93
C TYR A 281 39.69 -3.87 -43.66
N ILE A 282 39.17 -3.06 -44.60
CA ILE A 282 39.93 -1.98 -45.23
C ILE A 282 39.57 -0.69 -44.51
N TRP A 283 40.58 -0.01 -43.94
CA TRP A 283 40.35 1.26 -43.28
C TRP A 283 39.82 2.29 -44.29
N PRO A 284 38.67 2.94 -44.03
CA PRO A 284 38.07 3.80 -45.04
C PRO A 284 38.91 5.04 -45.36
N GLY A 285 39.64 5.58 -44.37
CA GLY A 285 40.53 6.73 -44.55
C GLY A 285 39.84 7.98 -45.11
N ARG A 286 38.52 8.10 -44.91
CA ARG A 286 37.66 9.17 -45.44
C ARG A 286 36.62 9.60 -44.40
N GLY A 287 36.05 10.80 -44.57
CA GLY A 287 35.08 11.34 -43.61
C GLY A 287 35.65 11.36 -42.19
N LEU A 288 34.89 10.91 -41.20
CA LEU A 288 35.33 10.87 -39.80
C LEU A 288 36.50 9.91 -39.56
N SER A 289 36.59 8.79 -40.29
CA SER A 289 37.72 7.86 -40.15
C SER A 289 39.06 8.46 -40.59
N ALA A 290 39.06 9.48 -41.45
CA ALA A 290 40.28 10.19 -41.87
C ALA A 290 40.88 11.05 -40.75
N LEU A 291 40.10 11.36 -39.72
CA LEU A 291 40.54 12.12 -38.54
C LEU A 291 41.29 11.24 -37.54
N LEU A 292 41.24 9.92 -37.71
CA LEU A 292 41.79 8.95 -36.78
C LEU A 292 42.98 8.21 -37.39
N PRO A 293 43.98 7.84 -36.58
CA PRO A 293 44.99 6.88 -37.02
C PRO A 293 44.33 5.54 -37.35
N GLU A 294 44.96 4.75 -38.20
CA GLU A 294 44.50 3.39 -38.46
C GLU A 294 44.99 2.44 -37.34
N PRO A 295 44.14 1.55 -36.80
CA PRO A 295 44.56 0.54 -35.84
C PRO A 295 45.62 -0.43 -36.42
N VAL A 296 46.42 -1.01 -35.52
CA VAL A 296 47.44 -2.00 -35.89
C VAL A 296 46.79 -3.28 -36.41
N SER A 297 45.82 -3.82 -35.66
CA SER A 297 45.04 -4.98 -36.09
C SER A 297 44.14 -4.62 -37.27
N LYS A 298 44.11 -5.53 -38.25
CA LYS A 298 43.26 -5.47 -39.45
C LYS A 298 42.00 -6.31 -39.33
N LEU A 299 41.79 -6.96 -38.20
CA LEU A 299 40.61 -7.79 -37.95
C LEU A 299 39.56 -6.96 -37.23
N GLY A 300 38.34 -6.93 -37.77
CA GLY A 300 37.30 -6.07 -37.25
C GLY A 300 36.04 -6.04 -38.08
N VAL A 301 35.08 -5.24 -37.65
CA VAL A 301 33.83 -4.97 -38.36
C VAL A 301 33.52 -3.48 -38.26
N ILE A 302 33.33 -2.84 -39.42
CA ILE A 302 32.79 -1.47 -39.50
C ILE A 302 31.29 -1.55 -39.23
N ASN A 303 30.86 -1.08 -38.07
CA ASN A 303 29.48 -1.16 -37.60
C ASN A 303 28.61 -0.03 -38.17
N ASN A 304 29.21 1.14 -38.42
CA ASN A 304 28.51 2.32 -38.91
C ASN A 304 29.48 3.27 -39.64
N GLU A 305 29.11 3.75 -40.82
CA GLU A 305 29.81 4.81 -41.56
C GLU A 305 28.76 5.76 -42.16
N THR A 306 28.62 6.94 -41.54
CA THR A 306 27.74 8.03 -41.97
C THR A 306 28.50 9.35 -41.87
N GLU A 307 27.92 10.44 -42.38
CA GLU A 307 28.56 11.77 -42.37
C GLU A 307 28.83 12.29 -40.95
N ASP A 308 27.98 11.94 -39.98
CA ASP A 308 28.05 12.42 -38.59
C ASP A 308 28.50 11.34 -37.59
N ARG A 309 28.71 10.09 -38.02
CA ARG A 309 29.09 8.97 -37.15
C ARG A 309 29.89 7.89 -37.86
N PHE A 310 30.99 7.47 -37.24
CA PHE A 310 31.74 6.28 -37.63
C PHE A 310 31.99 5.40 -36.41
N ARG A 311 31.68 4.10 -36.53
CA ARG A 311 31.88 3.10 -35.47
C ARG A 311 32.54 1.86 -36.06
N ILE A 312 33.59 1.38 -35.41
CA ILE A 312 34.29 0.15 -35.77
C ILE A 312 34.61 -0.65 -34.50
N THR A 313 34.50 -1.97 -34.60
CA THR A 313 35.03 -2.91 -33.60
C THR A 313 36.28 -3.56 -34.18
N VAL A 314 37.39 -3.49 -33.46
CA VAL A 314 38.70 -4.02 -33.86
C VAL A 314 39.07 -5.14 -32.89
N ALA A 315 39.37 -6.32 -33.43
CA ALA A 315 39.73 -7.50 -32.65
C ALA A 315 41.25 -7.68 -32.57
N GLU A 316 41.69 -8.63 -31.76
CA GLU A 316 43.11 -8.95 -31.55
C GLU A 316 43.98 -7.72 -31.25
N THR A 317 43.41 -6.78 -30.50
CA THR A 317 44.12 -5.58 -30.04
C THR A 317 44.60 -5.85 -28.63
N SER A 318 45.91 -6.01 -28.43
CA SER A 318 46.44 -6.12 -27.06
C SER A 318 46.28 -4.80 -26.29
N ILE A 319 46.26 -4.86 -24.96
CA ILE A 319 46.25 -3.65 -24.11
C ILE A 319 47.40 -2.66 -24.44
N THR A 320 48.53 -3.16 -24.92
CA THR A 320 49.66 -2.32 -25.35
C THR A 320 49.34 -1.59 -26.67
N GLU A 321 48.69 -2.26 -27.61
CA GLU A 321 48.26 -1.67 -28.88
C GLU A 321 47.10 -0.69 -28.68
N PHE A 322 46.16 -0.98 -27.78
CA PHE A 322 45.13 -0.04 -27.35
C PHE A 322 45.77 1.26 -26.82
N ASN A 323 46.69 1.16 -25.87
CA ASN A 323 47.37 2.33 -25.31
C ASN A 323 48.14 3.13 -26.36
N LYS A 324 48.77 2.44 -27.33
CA LYS A 324 49.43 3.08 -28.47
C LYS A 324 48.43 3.80 -29.37
N TYR A 325 47.29 3.19 -29.65
CA TYR A 325 46.23 3.78 -30.47
C TYR A 325 45.62 5.03 -29.82
N VAL A 326 45.34 4.97 -28.50
CA VAL A 326 44.89 6.13 -27.72
C VAL A 326 45.89 7.29 -27.84
N ASN A 327 47.19 7.02 -27.67
CA ASN A 327 48.20 8.07 -27.79
C ASN A 327 48.27 8.64 -29.22
N ALA A 328 48.11 7.81 -30.25
CA ALA A 328 48.04 8.28 -31.63
C ALA A 328 46.80 9.15 -31.89
N CYS A 329 45.66 8.87 -31.25
CA CYS A 329 44.47 9.74 -31.31
C CYS A 329 44.70 11.09 -30.63
N ILE A 330 45.43 11.11 -29.51
CA ILE A 330 45.85 12.35 -28.83
C ILE A 330 46.75 13.18 -29.76
N GLU A 331 47.74 12.54 -30.40
CA GLU A 331 48.62 13.18 -31.39
C GLU A 331 47.87 13.69 -32.63
N ALA A 332 46.76 13.03 -33.00
CA ALA A 332 45.86 13.45 -34.07
C ALA A 332 44.95 14.65 -33.70
N GLY A 333 45.03 15.16 -32.46
CA GLY A 333 44.36 16.39 -32.04
C GLY A 333 43.12 16.21 -31.16
N PHE A 334 42.82 15.00 -30.68
CA PHE A 334 41.77 14.76 -29.70
C PHE A 334 42.27 14.98 -28.28
N THR A 335 42.41 16.25 -27.88
CA THR A 335 43.03 16.65 -26.60
C THR A 335 42.08 17.34 -25.63
N GLU A 336 40.88 17.70 -26.06
CA GLU A 336 39.94 18.53 -25.30
C GLU A 336 38.92 17.66 -24.53
N ASP A 337 38.52 18.07 -23.32
CA ASP A 337 37.65 17.31 -22.40
C ASP A 337 38.06 15.83 -22.21
N MET A 338 39.37 15.59 -22.14
CA MET A 338 39.94 14.25 -22.14
C MET A 338 39.65 13.47 -20.84
N PHE A 339 39.19 12.24 -21.00
CA PHE A 339 39.15 11.20 -19.96
C PHE A 339 39.95 9.98 -20.44
N LYS A 340 40.75 9.39 -19.55
CA LYS A 340 41.51 8.17 -19.83
C LYS A 340 41.51 7.25 -18.60
N SER A 341 41.12 6.00 -18.79
CA SER A 341 41.21 4.91 -17.82
C SER A 341 42.12 3.79 -18.37
N GLU A 342 42.15 2.64 -17.69
CA GLU A 342 42.80 1.42 -18.19
C GLU A 342 42.11 0.86 -19.44
N HIS A 343 40.80 1.05 -19.56
CA HIS A 343 39.94 0.43 -20.57
C HIS A 343 39.16 1.43 -21.41
N ASP A 344 39.23 2.72 -21.10
CA ASP A 344 38.42 3.74 -21.76
C ASP A 344 39.23 4.98 -22.11
N PHE A 345 38.83 5.62 -23.20
CA PHE A 345 39.30 6.93 -23.59
C PHE A 345 38.18 7.74 -24.24
N TYR A 346 37.93 8.94 -23.73
CA TYR A 346 36.98 9.88 -24.31
C TYR A 346 37.67 11.22 -24.51
N SER A 347 37.44 11.86 -25.64
CA SER A 347 38.02 13.17 -25.92
C SER A 347 37.28 13.85 -27.06
N LYS A 348 37.52 15.14 -27.26
CA LYS A 348 37.09 15.89 -28.45
C LYS A 348 38.27 16.61 -29.08
N ASN A 349 38.17 16.88 -30.39
CA ASN A 349 39.10 17.76 -31.07
C ASN A 349 38.61 19.23 -31.04
N LEU A 350 39.42 20.15 -31.58
CA LEU A 350 39.09 21.59 -31.62
C LEU A 350 37.83 21.90 -32.45
N ASP A 351 37.50 21.05 -33.42
CA ASP A 351 36.29 21.19 -34.25
C ASP A 351 35.02 20.65 -33.56
N GLY A 352 35.15 20.15 -32.33
CA GLY A 352 34.03 19.62 -31.54
C GLY A 352 33.63 18.18 -31.88
N VAL A 353 34.37 17.49 -32.76
CA VAL A 353 34.20 16.07 -33.05
C VAL A 353 34.63 15.27 -31.82
N LYS A 354 33.79 14.33 -31.38
CA LYS A 354 34.04 13.50 -30.21
C LYS A 354 34.53 12.11 -30.60
N ILE A 355 35.40 11.55 -29.77
CA ILE A 355 35.76 10.13 -29.79
C ILE A 355 35.50 9.47 -28.44
N GLU A 356 35.10 8.22 -28.54
CA GLU A 356 34.92 7.29 -27.44
C GLU A 356 35.58 5.98 -27.86
N ILE A 357 36.56 5.53 -27.09
CA ILE A 357 37.31 4.31 -27.33
C ILE A 357 37.20 3.44 -26.09
N GLU A 358 36.69 2.23 -26.25
CA GLU A 358 36.51 1.26 -25.17
C GLU A 358 37.32 0.00 -25.51
N TYR A 359 37.93 -0.61 -24.50
CA TYR A 359 38.71 -1.82 -24.60
C TYR A 359 38.23 -2.85 -23.59
N ASN A 360 37.96 -4.07 -24.06
CA ASN A 360 37.50 -5.15 -23.19
C ASN A 360 38.56 -6.25 -23.02
N VAL A 361 38.31 -7.17 -22.08
CA VAL A 361 39.23 -8.25 -21.72
C VAL A 361 39.45 -9.31 -22.80
N ASN A 362 38.68 -9.28 -23.89
CA ASN A 362 38.78 -10.23 -25.00
C ASN A 362 39.64 -9.69 -26.16
N ASP A 363 40.53 -8.74 -25.88
CA ASP A 363 41.37 -8.06 -26.88
C ASP A 363 40.56 -7.36 -27.99
N ILE A 364 39.40 -6.82 -27.62
CA ILE A 364 38.53 -6.05 -28.52
C ILE A 364 38.56 -4.58 -28.15
N MET A 365 38.82 -3.74 -29.15
CA MET A 365 38.75 -2.29 -29.07
C MET A 365 37.57 -1.78 -29.90
N GLU A 366 36.62 -1.08 -29.26
CA GLU A 366 35.56 -0.35 -29.95
C GLU A 366 35.96 1.11 -30.11
N ILE A 367 35.78 1.65 -31.31
CA ILE A 367 36.06 3.05 -31.62
C ILE A 367 34.77 3.66 -32.15
N LEU A 368 34.31 4.72 -31.50
CA LEU A 368 33.23 5.58 -31.94
C LEU A 368 33.77 7.00 -32.14
N VAL A 369 33.52 7.57 -33.31
CA VAL A 369 33.72 9.00 -33.57
C VAL A 369 32.43 9.60 -34.10
N TYR A 370 32.06 10.76 -33.60
CA TYR A 370 30.80 11.40 -33.99
C TYR A 370 30.83 12.92 -33.85
N ILE A 371 29.97 13.55 -34.63
CA ILE A 371 29.66 14.98 -34.52
C ILE A 371 28.45 15.09 -33.60
N PRO A 372 28.53 15.79 -32.45
CA PRO A 372 27.38 16.01 -31.60
C PRO A 372 26.31 16.80 -32.35
N GLN A 373 25.07 16.31 -32.37
CA GLN A 373 23.96 17.08 -32.91
C GLN A 373 23.71 18.28 -31.99
N LEU A 374 23.77 19.50 -32.56
CA LEU A 374 23.35 20.71 -31.86
C LEU A 374 21.86 20.55 -31.55
N LEU A 375 21.51 20.52 -30.25
CA LEU A 375 20.14 20.73 -29.83
C LEU A 375 19.80 22.19 -30.16
N GLU A 376 19.07 22.41 -31.26
CA GLU A 376 18.44 23.71 -31.56
C GLU A 376 17.37 24.07 -30.53
#